data_AF-R5ELU4-F1
#
_entry.id   AF-R5ELU4-F1
#
_cell.length_a   1.000
_cell.length_b   1.000
_cell.length_c   1.000
_cell.angle_alpha   90.00
_cell.angle_beta   90.00
_cell.angle_gamma   90.00
#
_symmetry.space_group_name_H-M   'P 1'
#
loop_
_entity.id
_entity.type
_entity.pdbx_description
1 polymer ?
#
loop_
_entity_poly.entity_id
_entity_poly.type
_entity_poly.pdbx_seq_one_letter_code
_entity_poly.pdbx_strand_id
1 'polypeptide(L)'
;MRNLRKSAAILLTAVVVAGMLVVPGEGAQAAELQENSVSYSTENTTAVQWLDDNTAEEKQSGVDQIQTTEKEQKGHIYKKKGKSYYKYEDGKLAKKKFVTVGKNTCYFNKKGVMEKGWMKKKGNYYYFDRQTGKQKFNCKVDGIKIRKDGTAKLSTYTKNKIDTMITAKKIMQANTKTTDSKQKKLKKVFNWVLKHPYKRYRTLKSVQSKKGWEITFANDIYKKGQGCCVSEASAFAFLAHECGYKNVYICDDTGHAWTEINGRVYDTLFAEAKNYNKYYNSSYGNAGLHRVGKLKI
;
A
#
# COMPACT_ATOMS: atom_id res chain seq x y z
N MET A 1 3.06 -14.82 -47.76
CA MET A 1 3.26 -16.29 -47.78
C MET A 1 4.55 -16.62 -47.03
N ARG A 2 4.48 -17.58 -46.10
CA ARG A 2 5.56 -18.41 -45.49
C ARG A 2 6.70 -17.66 -44.74
N ASN A 3 6.68 -17.65 -43.41
CA ASN A 3 7.31 -18.62 -42.48
C ASN A 3 8.83 -18.58 -42.50
N LEU A 4 9.48 -18.29 -41.36
CA LEU A 4 10.26 -19.29 -40.62
C LEU A 4 10.69 -18.80 -39.22
N ARG A 5 10.60 -19.75 -38.29
CA ARG A 5 10.81 -19.68 -36.84
C ARG A 5 12.30 -19.66 -36.50
N LYS A 6 12.67 -19.03 -35.38
CA LYS A 6 13.86 -19.43 -34.60
C LYS A 6 13.45 -19.69 -33.15
N SER A 7 13.36 -20.98 -32.84
CA SER A 7 13.37 -21.53 -31.49
C SER A 7 14.80 -21.46 -30.94
N ALA A 8 14.95 -21.13 -29.65
CA ALA A 8 16.20 -21.31 -28.92
C ALA A 8 15.96 -22.32 -27.79
N ALA A 9 16.92 -23.24 -27.67
CA ALA A 9 16.83 -24.53 -27.02
C ALA A 9 16.97 -24.48 -25.49
N ILE A 10 16.30 -25.42 -24.83
CA ILE A 10 16.45 -25.78 -23.42
C ILE A 10 17.59 -26.81 -23.34
N LEU A 11 18.64 -26.50 -22.57
CA LEU A 11 19.69 -27.46 -22.21
C LEU A 11 19.30 -28.10 -20.87
N LEU A 12 18.96 -29.39 -20.92
CA LEU A 12 18.91 -30.29 -19.77
C LEU A 12 20.29 -30.94 -19.62
N THR A 13 20.90 -30.81 -18.45
CA THR A 13 22.02 -31.66 -18.03
C THR A 13 21.53 -32.64 -16.98
N ALA A 14 21.57 -33.92 -17.34
CA ALA A 14 21.36 -35.06 -16.45
C ALA A 14 22.65 -35.33 -15.67
N VAL A 15 22.52 -35.66 -14.38
CA VAL A 15 23.60 -36.27 -13.59
C VAL A 15 23.15 -37.67 -13.21
N VAL A 16 23.89 -38.65 -13.72
CA VAL A 16 23.83 -40.07 -13.34
C VAL A 16 24.71 -40.25 -12.11
N VAL A 17 24.21 -40.91 -11.07
CA VAL A 17 25.05 -41.49 -10.02
C VAL A 17 24.66 -42.96 -9.87
N ALA A 18 25.61 -43.83 -10.22
CA ALA A 18 25.56 -45.27 -9.98
C ALA A 18 25.86 -45.56 -8.50
N GLY A 19 25.22 -46.60 -7.96
CA GLY A 19 25.08 -46.84 -6.52
C GLY A 19 26.17 -47.68 -5.85
N MET A 20 25.90 -47.99 -4.58
CA MET A 20 26.42 -49.17 -3.87
C MET A 20 25.45 -49.57 -2.75
N LEU A 21 25.21 -50.88 -2.65
CA LEU A 21 24.39 -51.61 -1.69
C LEU A 21 25.25 -52.04 -0.48
N VAL A 22 24.80 -51.85 0.77
CA VAL A 22 25.03 -52.77 1.93
C VAL A 22 23.87 -52.61 2.94
N VAL A 23 23.44 -53.73 3.55
CA VAL A 23 22.28 -53.94 4.47
C VAL A 23 22.68 -53.77 5.97
N PRO A 24 21.79 -53.92 7.00
CA PRO A 24 21.73 -53.04 8.18
C PRO A 24 22.36 -53.60 9.46
N GLY A 25 22.67 -52.72 10.42
CA GLY A 25 23.09 -53.08 11.79
C GLY A 25 22.73 -51.99 12.80
N GLU A 26 22.18 -52.40 13.94
CA GLU A 26 21.68 -51.60 15.07
C GLU A 26 22.75 -50.76 15.76
N GLY A 27 22.33 -49.64 16.37
CA GLY A 27 23.15 -48.89 17.35
C GLY A 27 22.84 -47.40 17.41
N ALA A 28 22.21 -46.97 18.49
CA ALA A 28 21.86 -45.58 18.76
C ALA A 28 23.08 -44.72 19.11
N GLN A 29 23.18 -43.52 18.52
CA GLN A 29 23.63 -42.31 19.23
C GLN A 29 23.30 -41.05 18.44
N ALA A 30 22.85 -40.02 19.16
CA ALA A 30 22.47 -38.72 18.64
C ALA A 30 23.68 -37.98 18.05
N ALA A 31 23.55 -37.52 16.80
CA ALA A 31 24.50 -36.62 16.17
C ALA A 31 23.75 -35.42 15.58
N GLU A 32 24.24 -34.25 15.96
CA GLU A 32 23.84 -32.90 15.62
C GLU A 32 23.97 -32.67 14.10
N LEU A 33 22.88 -32.29 13.43
CA LEU A 33 22.90 -31.98 11.99
C LEU A 33 23.16 -30.48 11.77
N GLN A 34 24.38 -30.19 11.31
CA GLN A 34 24.79 -28.94 10.67
C GLN A 34 23.85 -28.58 9.52
N GLU A 35 23.32 -27.34 9.55
CA GLU A 35 22.56 -26.75 8.45
C GLU A 35 23.46 -26.55 7.22
N ASN A 36 23.23 -27.36 6.18
CA ASN A 36 23.80 -27.15 4.87
C ASN A 36 23.02 -26.02 4.17
N SER A 37 23.68 -24.85 4.06
CA SER A 37 23.13 -23.67 3.40
C SER A 37 23.17 -23.82 1.88
N VAL A 38 22.01 -23.95 1.25
CA VAL A 38 21.88 -23.82 -0.21
C VAL A 38 21.55 -22.36 -0.51
N SER A 39 22.49 -21.68 -1.16
CA SER A 39 22.34 -20.31 -1.64
C SER A 39 21.46 -20.28 -2.88
N TYR A 40 20.29 -19.65 -2.77
CA TYR A 40 19.49 -19.25 -3.92
C TYR A 40 19.76 -17.77 -4.22
N SER A 41 20.28 -17.50 -5.41
CA SER A 41 20.47 -16.15 -5.92
C SER A 41 19.10 -15.48 -6.12
N THR A 42 18.83 -14.47 -5.30
CA THR A 42 17.66 -13.61 -5.43
C THR A 42 18.06 -12.31 -6.12
N GLU A 43 18.05 -12.32 -7.45
CA GLU A 43 18.11 -11.06 -8.18
C GLU A 43 16.71 -10.46 -8.32
N ASN A 44 16.58 -9.27 -7.73
CA ASN A 44 15.66 -8.20 -8.07
C ASN A 44 14.26 -8.17 -7.42
N THR A 45 14.21 -8.17 -6.08
CA THR A 45 13.19 -7.42 -5.34
C THR A 45 13.79 -6.12 -4.82
N THR A 46 13.58 -5.02 -5.55
CA THR A 46 13.87 -3.68 -5.04
C THR A 46 12.97 -3.39 -3.84
N ALA A 47 13.48 -3.62 -2.63
CA ALA A 47 12.96 -2.98 -1.44
C ALA A 47 13.00 -1.48 -1.70
N VAL A 48 11.82 -0.84 -1.76
CA VAL A 48 11.78 0.61 -1.89
C VAL A 48 12.16 1.19 -0.52
N GLN A 49 13.47 1.36 -0.31
CA GLN A 49 13.99 2.21 0.76
C GLN A 49 13.58 3.64 0.43
N TRP A 50 12.55 4.12 1.11
CA TRP A 50 12.21 5.53 1.10
C TRP A 50 13.11 6.22 2.13
N LEU A 51 14.13 6.93 1.67
CA LEU A 51 14.80 7.93 2.50
C LEU A 51 13.75 8.95 2.95
N ASP A 52 13.57 9.06 4.26
CA ASP A 52 12.85 10.17 4.87
C ASP A 52 13.74 11.41 4.80
N ASP A 53 13.80 12.05 3.63
CA ASP A 53 14.52 13.33 3.47
C ASP A 53 13.68 14.47 4.07
N ASN A 54 13.74 14.59 5.40
CA ASN A 54 13.51 15.82 6.15
C ASN A 54 14.34 15.77 7.45
N THR A 55 15.65 15.67 7.32
CA THR A 55 16.59 16.17 8.34
C THR A 55 16.88 17.63 8.00
N ALA A 56 16.30 18.53 8.79
CA ALA A 56 16.80 19.89 8.93
C ALA A 56 16.85 20.14 10.44
N GLU A 57 18.06 20.47 10.88
CA GLU A 57 18.51 20.66 12.25
C GLU A 57 17.68 21.69 13.02
N GLU A 58 17.49 21.42 14.31
CA GLU A 58 16.99 22.40 15.27
C GLU A 58 18.03 23.51 15.46
N LYS A 59 17.61 24.75 15.18
CA LYS A 59 18.11 25.92 15.90
C LYS A 59 16.92 26.70 16.44
N GLN A 60 16.94 26.85 17.75
CA GLN A 60 16.01 27.64 18.53
C GLN A 60 16.55 29.07 18.57
N SER A 61 15.81 30.02 18.00
CA SER A 61 15.97 31.45 18.27
C SER A 61 14.62 32.13 18.14
N GLY A 62 14.24 32.90 19.17
CA GLY A 62 12.96 33.57 19.25
C GLY A 62 12.84 34.84 18.41
N VAL A 63 11.64 35.41 18.56
CA VAL A 63 11.23 36.80 18.33
C VAL A 63 10.62 37.15 16.95
N ASP A 64 9.53 37.90 17.08
CA ASP A 64 8.73 38.70 16.14
C ASP A 64 7.70 38.05 15.21
N GLN A 65 6.44 38.24 15.64
CA GLN A 65 5.26 38.15 14.80
C GLN A 65 5.25 39.30 13.78
N ILE A 66 5.89 39.07 12.64
CA ILE A 66 5.53 39.79 11.41
C ILE A 66 4.45 38.97 10.71
N GLN A 67 3.19 39.35 10.91
CA GLN A 67 2.09 38.95 10.04
C GLN A 67 2.34 39.53 8.64
N THR A 68 3.10 38.82 7.82
CA THR A 68 3.11 39.05 6.37
C THR A 68 1.83 38.45 5.81
N THR A 69 0.83 39.29 5.61
CA THR A 69 -0.31 39.01 4.74
C THR A 69 0.21 38.90 3.30
N GLU A 70 0.69 37.72 2.91
CA GLU A 70 0.95 37.40 1.49
C GLU A 70 -0.35 37.72 0.73
N LYS A 71 -0.33 38.78 -0.10
CA LYS A 71 -1.43 39.09 -1.04
C LYS A 71 -1.81 37.81 -1.78
N GLU A 72 -3.09 37.46 -1.73
CA GLU A 72 -3.64 36.28 -2.40
C GLU A 72 -3.39 36.40 -3.91
N GLN A 73 -2.34 35.72 -4.40
CA GLN A 73 -1.99 35.76 -5.81
C GLN A 73 -3.03 34.97 -6.60
N LYS A 74 -3.81 35.71 -7.39
CA LYS A 74 -4.86 35.18 -8.26
C LYS A 74 -4.28 34.22 -9.30
N GLY A 75 -5.12 33.29 -9.74
CA GLY A 75 -4.76 32.20 -10.62
C GLY A 75 -5.90 31.21 -10.78
N HIS A 76 -5.63 30.10 -11.47
CA HIS A 76 -6.65 29.10 -11.76
C HIS A 76 -6.10 27.67 -11.64
N ILE A 77 -7.00 26.74 -11.32
CA ILE A 77 -6.70 25.31 -11.35
C ILE A 77 -6.92 24.80 -12.77
N TYR A 78 -5.92 24.12 -13.33
CA TYR A 78 -6.04 23.41 -14.61
C TYR A 78 -5.64 21.94 -14.48
N LYS A 79 -6.09 21.11 -15.43
CA LYS A 79 -5.82 19.67 -15.47
C LYS A 79 -4.94 19.31 -16.66
N LYS A 80 -3.91 18.49 -16.44
CA LYS A 80 -3.04 17.94 -17.49
C LYS A 80 -2.67 16.49 -17.15
N LYS A 81 -2.89 15.57 -18.09
CA LYS A 81 -2.59 14.12 -17.94
C LYS A 81 -3.13 13.51 -16.62
N GLY A 82 -4.37 13.86 -16.26
CA GLY A 82 -5.03 13.37 -15.04
C GLY A 82 -4.50 13.96 -13.72
N LYS A 83 -3.65 15.00 -13.78
CA LYS A 83 -3.13 15.73 -12.62
C LYS A 83 -3.66 17.16 -12.63
N SER A 84 -3.83 17.74 -11.45
CA SER A 84 -4.27 19.13 -11.29
C SER A 84 -3.11 19.99 -10.79
N TYR A 85 -3.08 21.23 -11.26
CA TYR A 85 -2.05 22.23 -11.00
C TYR A 85 -2.72 23.57 -10.78
N TYR A 86 -2.08 24.48 -10.04
CA TYR A 86 -2.50 25.88 -9.93
C TYR A 86 -1.48 26.76 -10.65
N LYS A 87 -1.96 27.58 -11.58
CA LYS A 87 -1.17 28.54 -12.34
C LYS A 87 -1.54 29.95 -11.90
N TYR A 88 -0.57 30.70 -11.41
CA TYR A 88 -0.70 32.12 -11.10
C TYR A 88 -0.85 32.94 -12.40
N GLU A 89 -1.35 34.16 -12.28
CA GLU A 89 -1.48 35.09 -13.42
C GLU A 89 -0.14 35.39 -14.11
N ASP A 90 0.96 35.43 -13.35
CA ASP A 90 2.33 35.57 -13.87
C ASP A 90 2.86 34.33 -14.61
N GLY A 91 2.04 33.30 -14.72
CA GLY A 91 2.33 32.05 -15.41
C GLY A 91 3.06 30.99 -14.57
N LYS A 92 3.52 31.32 -13.35
CA LYS A 92 4.22 30.36 -12.47
C LYS A 92 3.24 29.34 -11.87
N LEU A 93 3.78 28.20 -11.46
CA LEU A 93 3.00 27.16 -10.77
C LEU A 93 3.18 27.24 -9.26
N ALA A 94 2.09 27.03 -8.50
CA ALA A 94 2.18 26.81 -7.06
C ALA A 94 2.96 25.52 -6.77
N LYS A 95 3.98 25.60 -5.91
CA LYS A 95 4.81 24.47 -5.50
C LYS A 95 5.12 24.55 -4.01
N LYS A 96 5.07 23.39 -3.34
CA LYS A 96 5.33 23.22 -1.88
C LYS A 96 4.47 24.11 -0.95
N LYS A 97 3.33 24.62 -1.40
CA LYS A 97 2.46 25.52 -0.61
C LYS A 97 0.99 25.15 -0.64
N PHE A 98 0.29 25.63 0.39
CA PHE A 98 -1.17 25.71 0.41
C PHE A 98 -1.60 26.87 -0.49
N VAL A 99 -2.72 26.68 -1.18
CA VAL A 99 -3.38 27.72 -1.97
C VAL A 99 -4.85 27.67 -1.63
N THR A 100 -5.41 28.82 -1.28
CA THR A 100 -6.84 28.99 -1.06
C THR A 100 -7.45 29.59 -2.34
N VAL A 101 -8.54 29.00 -2.80
CA VAL A 101 -9.32 29.48 -3.95
C VAL A 101 -10.77 29.59 -3.49
N GLY A 102 -11.20 30.83 -3.24
CA GLY A 102 -12.46 31.10 -2.54
C GLY A 102 -12.45 30.46 -1.15
N LYS A 103 -13.41 29.59 -0.85
CA LYS A 103 -13.50 28.89 0.46
C LYS A 103 -12.73 27.57 0.53
N ASN A 104 -11.99 27.20 -0.51
CA ASN A 104 -11.36 25.87 -0.62
C ASN A 104 -9.85 25.97 -0.58
N THR A 105 -9.21 25.29 0.37
CA THR A 105 -7.76 25.19 0.44
C THR A 105 -7.29 23.87 -0.19
N CYS A 106 -6.24 23.94 -1.02
CA CYS A 106 -5.56 22.80 -1.63
C CYS A 106 -4.06 22.89 -1.30
N TYR A 107 -3.33 21.78 -1.42
CA TYR A 107 -1.87 21.80 -1.33
C TYR A 107 -1.22 21.31 -2.62
N PHE A 108 -0.18 22.00 -3.07
CA PHE A 108 0.57 21.64 -4.28
C PHE A 108 1.98 21.20 -3.89
N ASN A 109 2.38 20.02 -4.35
CA ASN A 109 3.66 19.43 -3.96
C ASN A 109 4.87 20.04 -4.69
N LYS A 110 6.05 19.45 -4.51
CA LYS A 110 7.30 19.95 -5.13
C LYS A 110 7.27 20.01 -6.66
N LYS A 111 6.43 19.18 -7.30
CA LYS A 111 6.22 19.14 -8.76
C LYS A 111 5.03 20.01 -9.20
N GLY A 112 4.41 20.74 -8.27
CA GLY A 112 3.21 21.55 -8.49
C GLY A 112 1.94 20.73 -8.70
N VAL A 113 1.96 19.43 -8.40
CA VAL A 113 0.78 18.56 -8.49
C VAL A 113 -0.04 18.71 -7.22
N MET A 114 -1.35 18.89 -7.37
CA MET A 114 -2.30 18.95 -6.27
C MET A 114 -2.32 17.64 -5.47
N GLU A 115 -2.10 17.73 -4.17
CA GLU A 115 -2.16 16.60 -3.25
C GLU A 115 -3.61 16.16 -2.98
N LYS A 116 -3.75 14.85 -2.74
CA LYS A 116 -5.03 14.17 -2.52
C LYS A 116 -4.85 13.07 -1.47
N GLY A 117 -5.89 12.80 -0.68
CA GLY A 117 -5.82 11.88 0.45
C GLY A 117 -5.02 12.46 1.63
N TRP A 118 -4.54 11.56 2.49
CA TRP A 118 -3.68 11.93 3.61
C TRP A 118 -2.32 12.48 3.17
N MET A 119 -1.83 13.48 3.91
CA MET A 119 -0.53 14.11 3.69
C MET A 119 0.08 14.52 5.03
N LYS A 120 1.37 14.26 5.20
CA LYS A 120 2.19 14.76 6.32
C LYS A 120 2.97 16.00 5.90
N LYS A 121 2.98 17.05 6.73
CA LYS A 121 3.82 18.25 6.54
C LYS A 121 4.17 18.85 7.89
N LYS A 122 5.47 19.06 8.15
CA LYS A 122 6.01 19.68 9.39
C LYS A 122 5.36 19.08 10.66
N GLY A 123 5.44 17.77 10.82
CA GLY A 123 4.87 17.04 11.97
C GLY A 123 3.33 16.88 11.99
N ASN A 124 2.60 17.69 11.21
CA ASN A 124 1.14 17.65 11.15
C ASN A 124 0.62 16.78 9.99
N TYR A 125 -0.59 16.24 10.17
CA TYR A 125 -1.28 15.45 9.15
C TYR A 125 -2.55 16.15 8.71
N TYR A 126 -2.76 16.20 7.41
CA TYR A 126 -3.89 16.83 6.75
C TYR A 126 -4.57 15.82 5.84
N TYR A 127 -5.86 16.04 5.58
CA TYR A 127 -6.58 15.27 4.58
C TYR A 127 -7.12 16.18 3.49
N PHE A 128 -6.82 15.81 2.25
CA PHE A 128 -7.38 16.43 1.05
C PHE A 128 -8.34 15.43 0.40
N ASP A 129 -9.53 15.90 0.03
CA ASP A 129 -10.53 15.10 -0.64
C ASP A 129 -9.94 14.37 -1.86
N ARG A 130 -10.10 13.05 -1.94
CA ARG A 130 -9.48 12.25 -3.02
C ARG A 130 -9.99 12.62 -4.41
N GLN A 131 -11.21 13.15 -4.51
CA GLN A 131 -11.79 13.55 -5.79
C GLN A 131 -11.40 14.98 -6.13
N THR A 132 -11.60 15.90 -5.19
CA THR A 132 -11.52 17.34 -5.46
C THR A 132 -10.19 17.98 -5.07
N GLY A 133 -9.40 17.36 -4.19
CA GLY A 133 -8.15 17.92 -3.63
C GLY A 133 -8.38 18.99 -2.56
N LYS A 134 -9.64 19.24 -2.18
CA LYS A 134 -10.01 20.22 -1.16
C LYS A 134 -9.66 19.70 0.23
N GLN A 135 -8.98 20.49 1.03
CA GLN A 135 -8.68 20.18 2.42
C GLN A 135 -9.96 20.04 3.22
N LYS A 136 -10.00 19.05 4.11
CA LYS A 136 -11.10 18.85 5.05
C LYS A 136 -10.79 19.53 6.38
N PHE A 137 -11.84 20.03 7.03
CA PHE A 137 -11.79 20.69 8.34
C PHE A 137 -12.94 20.19 9.20
N ASN A 138 -12.75 20.14 10.53
CA ASN A 138 -13.80 19.88 11.53
C ASN A 138 -14.75 18.71 11.19
N CYS A 139 -14.21 17.56 10.78
CA CYS A 139 -15.01 16.40 10.41
C CYS A 139 -14.29 15.09 10.75
N LYS A 140 -14.85 13.95 10.38
CA LYS A 140 -14.21 12.63 10.51
C LYS A 140 -13.93 12.06 9.13
N VAL A 141 -12.71 11.58 8.93
CA VAL A 141 -12.27 10.91 7.71
C VAL A 141 -11.54 9.62 8.11
N ASP A 142 -11.90 8.49 7.51
CA ASP A 142 -11.28 7.17 7.77
C ASP A 142 -11.28 6.74 9.26
N GLY A 143 -12.30 7.20 10.00
CA GLY A 143 -12.43 7.01 11.44
C GLY A 143 -11.67 8.04 12.30
N ILE A 144 -10.91 8.94 11.68
CA ILE A 144 -10.00 9.89 12.34
C ILE A 144 -10.61 11.29 12.35
N LYS A 145 -10.60 11.95 13.52
CA LYS A 145 -11.10 13.32 13.68
C LYS A 145 -10.10 14.32 13.08
N ILE A 146 -10.57 15.18 12.20
CA ILE A 146 -9.89 16.39 11.73
C ILE A 146 -10.36 17.57 12.58
N ARG A 147 -9.41 18.32 13.13
CA ARG A 147 -9.65 19.50 13.98
C ARG A 147 -10.10 20.71 13.14
N LYS A 148 -10.48 21.81 13.81
CA LYS A 148 -10.90 23.06 13.17
C LYS A 148 -9.78 23.72 12.36
N ASP A 149 -8.52 23.54 12.78
CA ASP A 149 -7.33 23.99 12.06
C ASP A 149 -6.94 23.11 10.85
N GLY A 150 -7.70 22.03 10.59
CA GLY A 150 -7.47 21.10 9.49
C GLY A 150 -6.43 20.00 9.78
N THR A 151 -5.87 19.96 10.99
CA THR A 151 -4.94 18.91 11.42
C THR A 151 -5.67 17.67 11.94
N ALA A 152 -5.10 16.48 11.77
CA ALA A 152 -5.63 15.26 12.36
C ALA A 152 -5.42 15.24 13.88
N LYS A 153 -6.42 14.77 14.64
CA LYS A 153 -6.26 14.43 16.05
C LYS A 153 -5.46 13.12 16.16
N LEU A 154 -4.21 13.23 16.61
CA LEU A 154 -3.29 12.11 16.70
C LEU A 154 -3.43 11.33 18.01
N SER A 155 -3.29 10.02 17.88
CA SER A 155 -2.89 9.04 18.89
C SER A 155 -1.92 8.06 18.23
N THR A 156 -1.30 7.15 18.98
CA THR A 156 -0.44 6.11 18.40
C THR A 156 -1.13 5.36 17.26
N TYR A 157 -2.40 4.95 17.48
CA TYR A 157 -3.20 4.28 16.46
C TYR A 157 -3.44 5.15 15.23
N THR A 158 -3.96 6.38 15.39
CA THR A 158 -4.36 7.20 14.23
C THR A 158 -3.15 7.65 13.43
N LYS A 159 -2.03 7.95 14.09
CA LYS A 159 -0.76 8.23 13.40
C LYS A 159 -0.33 7.03 12.56
N ASN A 160 -0.27 5.83 13.15
CA ASN A 160 0.15 4.63 12.43
C ASN A 160 -0.80 4.29 11.27
N LYS A 161 -2.11 4.49 11.44
CA LYS A 161 -3.11 4.31 10.37
C LYS A 161 -2.86 5.27 9.21
N ILE A 162 -2.65 6.56 9.50
CA ILE A 162 -2.37 7.57 8.47
C ILE A 162 -1.06 7.27 7.75
N ASP A 163 0.00 6.92 8.48
CA ASP A 163 1.30 6.57 7.89
C ASP A 163 1.18 5.36 6.95
N THR A 164 0.39 4.34 7.32
CA THR A 164 0.09 3.19 6.45
C THR A 164 -0.74 3.57 5.23
N MET A 165 -1.73 4.47 5.36
CA MET A 165 -2.48 5.00 4.21
C MET A 165 -1.61 5.83 3.26
N ILE A 166 -0.71 6.66 3.78
CA ILE A 166 0.27 7.39 2.97
C ILE A 166 1.20 6.42 2.23
N THR A 167 1.63 5.34 2.90
CA THR A 167 2.45 4.29 2.28
C THR A 167 1.68 3.58 1.16
N ALA A 168 0.44 3.15 1.41
CA ALA A 168 -0.43 2.55 0.39
C ALA A 168 -0.66 3.49 -0.80
N LYS A 169 -0.86 4.79 -0.55
CA LYS A 169 -0.98 5.81 -1.60
C LYS A 169 0.26 5.84 -2.49
N LYS A 170 1.47 5.86 -1.90
CA LYS A 170 2.73 5.86 -2.64
C LYS A 170 2.87 4.59 -3.49
N ILE A 171 2.60 3.43 -2.92
CA ILE A 171 2.65 2.13 -3.63
C ILE A 171 1.66 2.11 -4.80
N MET A 172 0.41 2.53 -4.57
CA MET A 172 -0.60 2.64 -5.61
C MET A 172 -0.17 3.60 -6.74
N GLN A 173 0.41 4.74 -6.39
CA GLN A 173 0.90 5.72 -7.37
C GLN A 173 2.10 5.21 -8.17
N ALA A 174 2.99 4.40 -7.58
CA ALA A 174 4.12 3.80 -8.27
C ALA A 174 3.68 2.73 -9.27
N ASN A 175 2.61 2.00 -8.96
CA ASN A 175 2.12 0.89 -9.78
C ASN A 175 1.02 1.27 -10.77
N THR A 176 0.55 2.53 -10.77
CA THR A 176 -0.60 2.94 -11.60
C THR A 176 -0.38 4.28 -12.30
N LYS A 177 -1.21 4.56 -13.30
CA LYS A 177 -1.25 5.87 -13.97
C LYS A 177 -2.41 6.68 -13.43
N THR A 178 -2.25 8.00 -13.36
CA THR A 178 -3.33 8.91 -12.95
C THR A 178 -4.58 8.75 -13.82
N THR A 179 -4.38 8.46 -15.10
CA THR A 179 -5.41 8.20 -16.12
C THR A 179 -6.00 6.79 -16.09
N ASP A 180 -5.45 5.84 -15.31
CA ASP A 180 -6.07 4.52 -15.17
C ASP A 180 -7.44 4.65 -14.49
N SER A 181 -8.42 3.87 -14.96
CA SER A 181 -9.71 3.70 -14.30
C SER A 181 -9.55 3.10 -12.91
N LYS A 182 -10.55 3.24 -12.04
CA LYS A 182 -10.52 2.67 -10.69
C LYS A 182 -10.32 1.15 -10.70
N GLN A 183 -10.95 0.45 -11.64
CA GLN A 183 -10.86 -1.00 -11.80
C GLN A 183 -9.46 -1.41 -12.25
N LYS A 184 -8.86 -0.66 -13.19
CA LYS A 184 -7.50 -0.91 -13.66
C LYS A 184 -6.46 -0.66 -12.57
N LYS A 185 -6.62 0.41 -11.78
CA LYS A 185 -5.80 0.65 -10.58
C LYS A 185 -5.90 -0.52 -9.60
N LEU A 186 -7.12 -0.93 -9.29
CA LEU A 186 -7.39 -2.05 -8.38
C LEU A 186 -6.72 -3.35 -8.85
N LYS A 187 -6.85 -3.70 -10.13
CA LYS A 187 -6.21 -4.89 -10.72
C LYS A 187 -4.69 -4.85 -10.59
N LYS A 188 -4.08 -3.70 -10.87
CA LYS A 188 -2.62 -3.53 -10.79
C LYS A 188 -2.10 -3.67 -9.37
N VAL A 189 -2.77 -3.05 -8.39
CA VAL A 189 -2.34 -3.16 -6.99
C VAL A 189 -2.65 -4.55 -6.41
N PHE A 190 -3.71 -5.23 -6.88
CA PHE A 190 -3.95 -6.64 -6.56
C PHE A 190 -2.77 -7.51 -7.03
N ASN A 191 -2.38 -7.38 -8.31
CA ASN A 191 -1.24 -8.11 -8.87
C ASN A 191 0.10 -7.74 -8.25
N TRP A 192 0.22 -6.53 -7.71
CA TRP A 192 1.40 -6.14 -6.97
C TRP A 192 1.48 -6.89 -5.64
N VAL A 193 0.36 -7.08 -4.93
CA VAL A 193 0.33 -7.85 -3.67
C VAL A 193 0.70 -9.32 -3.92
N LEU A 194 0.20 -9.96 -4.98
CA LEU A 194 0.49 -11.36 -5.32
C LEU A 194 1.97 -11.72 -5.52
N LYS A 195 2.86 -10.73 -5.62
CA LYS A 195 4.29 -10.96 -5.83
C LYS A 195 5.08 -11.14 -4.55
N HIS A 196 4.45 -10.93 -3.38
CA HIS A 196 5.14 -10.98 -2.10
C HIS A 196 5.10 -12.40 -1.55
N PRO A 197 6.25 -12.99 -1.17
CA PRO A 197 6.28 -14.36 -0.70
C PRO A 197 5.50 -14.51 0.62
N TYR A 198 4.97 -15.72 0.79
CA TYR A 198 4.23 -16.09 1.99
C TYR A 198 5.16 -16.22 3.20
N LYS A 199 4.91 -15.45 4.26
CA LYS A 199 5.56 -15.58 5.56
C LYS A 199 4.63 -15.21 6.71
N ARG A 200 4.33 -16.19 7.57
CA ARG A 200 3.51 -15.96 8.76
C ARG A 200 4.37 -15.56 9.95
N TYR A 201 4.38 -14.27 10.27
CA TYR A 201 5.05 -13.75 11.47
C TYR A 201 4.26 -13.93 12.76
N ARG A 202 2.93 -14.01 12.66
CA ARG A 202 1.99 -14.14 13.79
C ARG A 202 0.63 -14.64 13.30
N THR A 203 -0.20 -15.13 14.21
CA THR A 203 -1.58 -15.52 13.93
C THR A 203 -2.54 -14.35 14.18
N LEU A 204 -3.69 -14.32 13.50
CA LEU A 204 -4.70 -13.27 13.76
C LEU A 204 -5.24 -13.38 15.19
N LYS A 205 -5.53 -14.61 15.65
CA LYS A 205 -6.03 -14.88 17.01
C LYS A 205 -5.16 -14.23 18.11
N SER A 206 -3.84 -14.19 17.95
CA SER A 206 -2.95 -13.63 18.97
C SER A 206 -2.91 -12.09 19.03
N VAL A 207 -3.44 -11.40 18.00
CA VAL A 207 -3.37 -9.94 17.89
C VAL A 207 -4.69 -9.25 17.59
N GLN A 208 -5.76 -9.98 17.24
CA GLN A 208 -7.04 -9.39 16.84
C GLN A 208 -7.74 -8.56 17.92
N SER A 209 -7.47 -8.86 19.21
CA SER A 209 -7.95 -8.06 20.34
C SER A 209 -7.22 -6.71 20.47
N LYS A 210 -6.06 -6.56 19.82
CA LYS A 210 -5.26 -5.33 19.85
C LYS A 210 -5.72 -4.40 18.73
N LYS A 211 -5.97 -3.14 19.09
CA LYS A 211 -6.33 -2.10 18.12
C LYS A 211 -5.18 -1.87 17.14
N GLY A 212 -5.47 -1.91 15.83
CA GLY A 212 -4.46 -1.69 14.79
C GLY A 212 -3.80 -2.96 14.25
N TRP A 213 -4.34 -4.14 14.52
CA TRP A 213 -3.84 -5.37 13.90
C TRP A 213 -3.81 -5.28 12.38
N GLU A 214 -4.77 -4.59 11.76
CA GLU A 214 -4.84 -4.39 10.31
C GLU A 214 -3.66 -3.58 9.78
N ILE A 215 -3.20 -2.60 10.56
CA ILE A 215 -2.04 -1.76 10.26
C ILE A 215 -0.78 -2.61 10.37
N THR A 216 -0.70 -3.42 11.43
CA THR A 216 0.41 -4.32 11.69
C THR A 216 0.60 -5.33 10.55
N PHE A 217 -0.48 -5.99 10.12
CA PHE A 217 -0.45 -6.98 9.04
C PHE A 217 -0.20 -6.35 7.67
N ALA A 218 -0.82 -5.20 7.35
CA ALA A 218 -0.54 -4.51 6.08
C ALA A 218 0.94 -4.10 5.96
N ASN A 219 1.56 -3.69 7.06
CA ASN A 219 2.97 -3.30 7.08
C ASN A 219 3.94 -4.49 6.98
N ASP A 220 3.51 -5.73 7.21
CA ASP A 220 4.36 -6.89 6.88
C ASP A 220 4.63 -6.92 5.37
N ILE A 221 3.60 -6.69 4.53
CA ILE A 221 3.79 -6.55 3.07
C ILE A 221 4.54 -5.27 2.74
N TYR A 222 4.07 -4.10 3.19
CA TYR A 222 4.62 -2.82 2.74
C TYR A 222 6.06 -2.55 3.16
N LYS A 223 6.48 -3.05 4.33
CA LYS A 223 7.80 -2.73 4.91
C LYS A 223 8.75 -3.92 4.89
N LYS A 224 8.23 -5.14 5.06
CA LYS A 224 9.07 -6.36 5.12
C LYS A 224 9.05 -7.15 3.81
N GLY A 225 8.16 -6.82 2.88
CA GLY A 225 8.10 -7.43 1.56
C GLY A 225 7.53 -8.85 1.55
N GLN A 226 6.93 -9.33 2.65
CA GLN A 226 6.43 -10.69 2.79
C GLN A 226 5.37 -10.76 3.90
N GLY A 227 4.46 -11.71 3.82
CA GLY A 227 3.35 -11.79 4.77
C GLY A 227 2.46 -13.01 4.60
N CYS A 228 1.50 -13.22 5.49
CA CYS A 228 0.51 -14.30 5.36
C CYS A 228 -0.79 -13.78 4.72
N CYS A 229 -1.81 -14.64 4.60
CA CYS A 229 -3.14 -14.27 4.07
C CYS A 229 -3.71 -12.99 4.71
N VAL A 230 -3.57 -12.84 6.03
CA VAL A 230 -4.02 -11.64 6.75
C VAL A 230 -3.19 -10.41 6.37
N SER A 231 -1.88 -10.57 6.19
CA SER A 231 -0.98 -9.50 5.72
C SER A 231 -1.37 -9.02 4.33
N GLU A 232 -1.58 -9.94 3.39
CA GLU A 232 -1.94 -9.61 2.02
C GLU A 232 -3.34 -9.01 1.92
N ALA A 233 -4.34 -9.60 2.60
CA ALA A 233 -5.70 -9.05 2.65
C ALA A 233 -5.71 -7.65 3.25
N SER A 234 -4.94 -7.41 4.31
CA SER A 234 -4.82 -6.08 4.92
C SER A 234 -4.16 -5.09 3.98
N ALA A 235 -3.04 -5.46 3.36
CA ALA A 235 -2.34 -4.61 2.40
C ALA A 235 -3.24 -4.28 1.19
N PHE A 236 -3.87 -5.28 0.59
CA PHE A 236 -4.76 -5.05 -0.54
C PHE A 236 -5.97 -4.18 -0.16
N ALA A 237 -6.53 -4.32 1.04
CA ALA A 237 -7.62 -3.48 1.52
C ALA A 237 -7.23 -1.99 1.61
N PHE A 238 -6.06 -1.67 2.18
CA PHE A 238 -5.56 -0.29 2.18
C PHE A 238 -5.30 0.23 0.75
N LEU A 239 -4.72 -0.59 -0.14
CA LEU A 239 -4.49 -0.21 -1.54
C LEU A 239 -5.80 0.04 -2.30
N ALA A 240 -6.83 -0.78 -2.07
CA ALA A 240 -8.15 -0.63 -2.66
C ALA A 240 -8.83 0.66 -2.15
N HIS A 241 -8.71 0.98 -0.87
CA HIS A 241 -9.17 2.26 -0.33
C HIS A 241 -8.49 3.43 -1.05
N GLU A 242 -7.17 3.38 -1.26
CA GLU A 242 -6.40 4.40 -1.99
C GLU A 242 -6.77 4.48 -3.49
N CYS A 243 -7.21 3.38 -4.10
CA CYS A 243 -7.81 3.38 -5.44
C CYS A 243 -9.18 4.07 -5.50
N GLY A 244 -9.73 4.48 -4.34
CA GLY A 244 -10.96 5.27 -4.21
C GLY A 244 -12.21 4.44 -3.95
N TYR A 245 -12.08 3.18 -3.50
CA TYR A 245 -13.22 2.37 -3.07
C TYR A 245 -13.59 2.70 -1.61
N LYS A 246 -14.88 2.87 -1.34
CA LYS A 246 -15.38 3.31 -0.02
C LYS A 246 -15.76 2.16 0.91
N ASN A 247 -16.29 1.08 0.33
CA ASN A 247 -16.73 -0.10 1.07
C ASN A 247 -15.68 -1.18 0.84
N VAL A 248 -14.63 -1.12 1.66
CA VAL A 248 -13.51 -2.06 1.65
C VAL A 248 -13.40 -2.64 3.04
N TYR A 249 -13.36 -3.97 3.11
CA TYR A 249 -13.29 -4.71 4.35
C TYR A 249 -12.19 -5.76 4.26
N ILE A 250 -11.49 -5.97 5.37
CA ILE A 250 -10.75 -7.20 5.60
C ILE A 250 -11.74 -8.20 6.19
N CYS A 251 -11.76 -9.41 5.63
CA CYS A 251 -12.62 -10.50 6.07
C CYS A 251 -11.78 -11.70 6.48
N ASP A 252 -12.24 -12.44 7.49
CA ASP A 252 -11.57 -13.65 7.95
C ASP A 252 -12.53 -14.66 8.60
N ASP A 253 -12.28 -15.94 8.39
CA ASP A 253 -13.01 -17.06 9.02
C ASP A 253 -12.18 -17.73 10.13
N THR A 254 -11.26 -16.98 10.75
CA THR A 254 -10.21 -17.43 11.69
C THR A 254 -9.11 -18.33 11.11
N GLY A 255 -9.37 -19.04 10.00
CA GLY A 255 -8.38 -19.87 9.30
C GLY A 255 -7.71 -19.18 8.12
N HIS A 256 -8.46 -18.33 7.42
CA HIS A 256 -8.06 -17.63 6.21
C HIS A 256 -8.59 -16.20 6.17
N ALA A 257 -7.98 -15.33 5.36
CA ALA A 257 -8.38 -13.94 5.23
C ALA A 257 -8.34 -13.44 3.78
N TRP A 258 -9.29 -12.56 3.44
CA TRP A 258 -9.43 -11.95 2.11
C TRP A 258 -9.93 -10.51 2.22
N THR A 259 -10.00 -9.80 1.10
CA THR A 259 -10.60 -8.47 1.04
C THR A 259 -11.99 -8.54 0.38
N GLU A 260 -12.97 -7.88 0.99
CA GLU A 260 -14.26 -7.60 0.35
C GLU A 260 -14.30 -6.15 -0.16
N ILE A 261 -14.71 -5.96 -1.41
CA ILE A 261 -14.96 -4.64 -1.97
C ILE A 261 -16.36 -4.62 -2.58
N ASN A 262 -17.24 -3.75 -2.06
CA ASN A 262 -18.64 -3.64 -2.49
C ASN A 262 -19.36 -5.02 -2.56
N GLY A 263 -19.14 -5.89 -1.57
CA GLY A 263 -19.76 -7.22 -1.50
C GLY A 263 -19.12 -8.29 -2.39
N ARG A 264 -18.03 -7.98 -3.11
CA ARG A 264 -17.27 -8.92 -3.95
C ARG A 264 -15.97 -9.33 -3.29
N VAL A 265 -15.58 -10.58 -3.51
CA VAL A 265 -14.39 -11.21 -2.93
C VAL A 265 -13.15 -10.93 -3.77
N TYR A 266 -12.07 -10.59 -3.08
CA TYR A 266 -10.72 -10.46 -3.61
C TYR A 266 -9.76 -11.16 -2.65
N ASP A 267 -9.37 -12.37 -3.02
CA ASP A 267 -8.49 -13.22 -2.21
C ASP A 267 -7.15 -13.35 -2.92
N THR A 268 -6.14 -12.68 -2.39
CA THR A 268 -4.81 -12.61 -3.01
C THR A 268 -4.11 -13.96 -2.94
N LEU A 269 -4.08 -14.59 -1.76
CA LEU A 269 -3.39 -15.86 -1.56
C LEU A 269 -3.98 -16.97 -2.45
N PHE A 270 -5.30 -17.10 -2.51
CA PHE A 270 -5.91 -18.14 -3.36
C PHE A 270 -5.90 -17.76 -4.85
N ALA A 271 -5.87 -16.47 -5.20
CA ALA A 271 -5.66 -16.07 -6.59
C ALA A 271 -4.26 -16.45 -7.08
N GLU A 272 -3.23 -16.33 -6.23
CA GLU A 272 -1.87 -16.76 -6.52
C GLU A 272 -1.75 -18.29 -6.53
N ALA A 273 -2.15 -18.94 -5.44
CA ALA A 273 -1.88 -20.37 -5.22
C ALA A 273 -2.84 -21.32 -5.93
N LYS A 274 -4.01 -20.86 -6.36
CA LYS A 274 -5.07 -21.72 -6.91
C LYS A 274 -5.56 -21.24 -8.26
N ASN A 275 -6.43 -20.23 -8.27
CA ASN A 275 -7.07 -19.77 -9.50
C ASN A 275 -7.37 -18.27 -9.45
N TYR A 276 -6.55 -17.54 -10.18
CA TYR A 276 -6.60 -16.09 -10.25
C TYR A 276 -8.00 -15.52 -10.57
N ASN A 277 -8.72 -16.10 -11.53
CA ASN A 277 -10.02 -15.60 -11.96
C ASN A 277 -11.14 -15.96 -10.98
N LYS A 278 -11.04 -17.11 -10.31
CA LYS A 278 -12.01 -17.54 -9.28
C LYS A 278 -11.98 -16.64 -8.04
N TYR A 279 -10.82 -16.06 -7.73
CA TYR A 279 -10.57 -15.32 -6.50
C TYR A 279 -10.37 -13.80 -6.68
N TYR A 280 -10.37 -13.32 -7.93
CA TYR A 280 -10.41 -11.89 -8.23
C TYR A 280 -11.82 -11.43 -8.59
N ASN A 281 -12.36 -10.45 -7.85
CA ASN A 281 -13.67 -9.86 -8.13
C ASN A 281 -14.79 -10.93 -8.19
N SER A 282 -14.77 -11.88 -7.26
CA SER A 282 -15.66 -13.04 -7.24
C SER A 282 -16.93 -12.80 -6.43
N SER A 283 -17.96 -13.62 -6.65
CA SER A 283 -19.04 -13.76 -5.67
C SER A 283 -18.57 -14.68 -4.54
N TYR A 284 -19.20 -14.57 -3.36
CA TYR A 284 -18.90 -15.46 -2.24
C TYR A 284 -19.16 -16.94 -2.59
N GLY A 285 -20.30 -17.23 -3.22
CA GLY A 285 -20.63 -18.60 -3.66
C GLY A 285 -19.62 -19.17 -4.65
N ASN A 286 -19.19 -18.39 -5.65
CA ASN A 286 -18.19 -18.85 -6.60
C ASN A 286 -16.80 -19.04 -5.96
N ALA A 287 -16.43 -18.19 -5.00
CA ALA A 287 -15.18 -18.33 -4.25
C ALA A 287 -15.20 -19.53 -3.28
N GLY A 288 -16.38 -20.04 -2.92
CA GLY A 288 -16.54 -21.02 -1.85
C GLY A 288 -16.20 -20.42 -0.48
N LEU A 289 -16.46 -19.13 -0.30
CA LEU A 289 -16.22 -18.40 0.94
C LEU A 289 -17.56 -17.91 1.51
N HIS A 290 -17.59 -17.67 2.81
CA HIS A 290 -18.78 -17.18 3.51
C HIS A 290 -18.50 -15.83 4.16
N ARG A 291 -19.56 -15.04 4.38
CA ARG A 291 -19.41 -13.74 5.06
C ARG A 291 -19.20 -13.99 6.55
N VAL A 292 -18.05 -13.60 7.04
CA VAL A 292 -17.56 -13.84 8.40
C VAL A 292 -17.10 -12.50 9.01
N GLY A 293 -16.14 -12.49 9.94
CA GLY A 293 -15.62 -11.27 10.57
C GLY A 293 -15.30 -10.19 9.53
N LYS A 294 -15.68 -8.93 9.80
CA LYS A 294 -15.42 -7.81 8.88
C LYS A 294 -14.83 -6.62 9.62
N LEU A 295 -13.67 -6.16 9.18
CA LEU A 295 -13.09 -4.88 9.59
C LEU A 295 -13.06 -3.90 8.43
N LYS A 296 -13.70 -2.74 8.59
CA LYS A 296 -13.68 -1.67 7.57
C LYS A 296 -12.38 -0.88 7.64
N ILE A 297 -11.78 -0.60 6.48
CA ILE A 297 -10.62 0.29 6.33
C ILE A 297 -11.02 1.76 6.34
#